data_AF-A0A921HYG9-F1
#
_entry.id   AF-A0A921HYG9-F1
#
_cell.length_a   1.000
_cell.length_b   1.000
_cell.length_c   1.000
_cell.angle_alpha   90.00
_cell.angle_beta   90.00
_cell.angle_gamma   90.00
#
_symmetry.space_group_name_H-M   'P 1'
#
loop_
_entity.id
_entity.type
_entity.pdbx_description
1 polymer ?
#
loop_
_entity_poly.entity_id
_entity_poly.type
_entity_poly.pdbx_seq_one_letter_code
_entity_poly.pdbx_strand_id
1 'polypeptide(L)'
;IVVGVVYQFGSMFADSPKTALKSLVGIALLVVVLVVTWAAGDATPLVIPGYEGTENVPFWLKLTDMFIYTLYIEVGVMILLMIGFGAAKKFK
;
A
#
# COMPACT_ATOMS: atom_id res chain seq x y z
N ILE A 1 -8.29 1.21 -19.44
CA ILE A 1 -8.32 0.80 -18.01
C ILE A 1 -8.90 1.93 -17.15
N VAL A 2 -8.25 3.10 -17.08
CA VAL A 2 -8.69 4.23 -16.23
C VAL A 2 -10.15 4.66 -16.47
N VAL A 3 -10.55 4.88 -17.73
CA VAL A 3 -11.93 5.28 -18.08
C VAL A 3 -12.97 4.26 -17.61
N GLY A 4 -12.68 2.96 -17.73
CA GLY A 4 -13.58 1.89 -17.29
C GLY A 4 -13.73 1.83 -15.77
N VAL A 5 -12.64 2.06 -15.03
CA VAL A 5 -12.66 2.13 -13.56
C VAL A 5 -13.49 3.32 -13.08
N VAL A 6 -13.33 4.48 -13.72
CA VAL A 6 -14.12 5.69 -13.39
C VAL A 6 -15.60 5.47 -13.67
N TYR A 7 -15.94 4.86 -14.80
CA TYR A 7 -17.34 4.54 -15.14
C TYR A 7 -17.97 3.54 -14.16
N GLN A 8 -17.28 2.43 -13.86
CA GLN A 8 -17.75 1.43 -12.89
C GLN A 8 -17.94 2.02 -11.49
N PHE A 9 -17.02 2.87 -11.04
CA PHE A 9 -17.15 3.52 -9.76
C PHE A 9 -18.35 4.48 -9.75
N GLY A 10 -18.53 5.27 -10.81
CA GLY A 10 -19.66 6.19 -10.96
C GLY A 10 -21.02 5.49 -10.93
N SER A 11 -21.17 4.37 -11.66
CA SER A 11 -22.41 3.58 -11.62
C SER A 11 -22.64 2.95 -10.26
N MET A 12 -21.62 2.36 -9.63
CA MET A 12 -21.72 1.82 -8.28
C MET A 12 -22.07 2.89 -7.23
N PHE A 13 -21.56 4.11 -7.41
CA PHE A 13 -21.85 5.23 -6.51
C PHE A 13 -23.30 5.71 -6.64
N ALA A 14 -23.84 5.77 -7.86
CA ALA A 14 -25.24 6.14 -8.09
C ALA A 14 -26.21 5.06 -7.58
N ASP A 15 -25.92 3.79 -7.84
CA ASP A 15 -26.83 2.68 -7.52
C ASP A 15 -26.70 2.18 -6.08
N SER A 16 -25.51 2.27 -5.49
CA SER A 16 -25.22 1.73 -4.15
C SER A 16 -24.13 2.55 -3.43
N PRO A 17 -24.45 3.79 -3.01
CA PRO A 17 -23.49 4.71 -2.41
C PRO A 17 -22.74 4.11 -1.21
N LYS A 18 -23.44 3.33 -0.37
CA LYS A 18 -22.84 2.67 0.79
C LYS A 18 -21.80 1.61 0.41
N THR A 19 -22.00 0.88 -0.68
CA THR A 19 -21.08 -0.14 -1.17
C THR A 19 -19.87 0.50 -1.83
N ALA A 20 -20.08 1.55 -2.63
CA ALA A 20 -19.00 2.34 -3.21
C ALA A 20 -18.14 3.01 -2.12
N LEU A 21 -18.75 3.52 -1.05
CA LEU A 21 -17.99 4.11 0.06
C LEU A 21 -17.15 3.07 0.82
N LYS A 22 -17.67 1.84 0.97
CA LYS A 22 -16.90 0.74 1.58
C LYS A 22 -15.70 0.33 0.73
N SER A 23 -15.77 0.38 -0.59
CA SER A 23 -14.61 0.04 -1.44
C SER A 23 -13.48 1.07 -1.32
N LEU A 24 -13.80 2.33 -1.01
CA LEU A 24 -12.79 3.36 -0.74
C LEU A 24 -12.03 3.13 0.57
N VAL A 25 -12.56 2.35 1.52
CA VAL A 25 -11.88 2.09 2.80
C VAL A 25 -10.54 1.40 2.57
N GLY A 26 -10.47 0.43 1.66
CA GLY A 26 -9.20 -0.24 1.32
C GLY A 26 -8.17 0.72 0.73
N ILE A 27 -8.61 1.63 -0.15
CA ILE A 27 -7.75 2.65 -0.75
C ILE A 27 -7.28 3.65 0.32
N ALA A 28 -8.17 4.09 1.21
CA ALA A 28 -7.82 5.00 2.29
C ALA A 28 -6.78 4.36 3.24
N LEU A 29 -6.95 3.08 3.58
CA LEU A 29 -5.97 2.34 4.39
C LEU A 29 -4.61 2.25 3.69
N LEU A 30 -4.59 1.95 2.39
CA LEU A 30 -3.34 1.93 1.61
C LEU A 30 -2.64 3.29 1.62
N VAL A 31 -3.37 4.39 1.41
CA VAL A 31 -2.81 5.75 1.47
C VAL A 31 -2.22 6.04 2.85
N VAL A 32 -2.90 5.65 3.92
CA VAL A 32 -2.39 5.83 5.29
C VAL A 32 -1.08 5.06 5.49
N VAL A 33 -1.01 3.80 5.05
CA VAL A 33 0.21 3.00 5.14
C VAL A 33 1.35 3.66 4.36
N LEU A 34 1.11 4.09 3.12
CA LEU A 34 2.11 4.77 2.30
C LEU A 34 2.65 6.07 2.95
N VAL A 35 1.78 6.87 3.57
CA VAL A 35 2.20 8.09 4.28
C VAL A 35 3.09 7.74 5.48
N VAL A 36 2.72 6.73 6.25
CA VAL A 36 3.48 6.28 7.42
C VAL A 36 4.84 5.70 6.99
N THR A 37 4.87 4.86 5.96
CA THR A 37 6.11 4.23 5.48
C THR A 37 7.04 5.23 4.82
N TRP A 38 6.51 6.23 4.12
CA TRP A 38 7.29 7.37 3.63
C TRP A 38 7.92 8.18 4.77
N ALA A 39 7.15 8.45 5.83
CA ALA A 39 7.63 9.17 7.00
C ALA A 39 8.76 8.40 7.72
N ALA A 40 8.67 7.07 7.74
CA ALA A 40 9.67 6.18 8.32
C ALA A 40 10.94 6.00 7.46
N GLY A 41 10.89 6.25 6.15
CA GLY A 41 12.03 6.06 5.25
C GLY A 41 13.22 7.00 5.53
N ASP A 42 14.43 6.52 5.27
CA ASP A 42 15.68 7.25 5.47
C ASP A 42 16.03 8.11 4.24
N ALA A 43 16.53 9.32 4.50
CA ALA A 43 16.99 10.24 3.46
C ALA A 43 18.50 10.20 3.24
N THR A 44 19.24 9.46 4.07
CA THR A 44 20.70 9.46 4.09
C THR A 44 21.25 8.80 2.82
N PRO A 45 22.04 9.51 1.99
CA PRO A 45 22.66 8.92 0.82
C PRO A 45 23.47 7.68 1.16
N LEU A 46 23.29 6.64 0.36
CA LEU A 46 23.94 5.35 0.56
C LEU A 46 25.40 5.43 0.10
N VAL A 47 26.30 4.76 0.82
CA VAL A 47 27.69 4.58 0.39
C VAL A 47 27.71 3.42 -0.60
N ILE A 48 27.61 3.72 -1.89
CA ILE A 48 27.59 2.72 -2.97
C ILE A 48 28.89 2.84 -3.79
N PRO A 49 29.86 1.93 -3.60
CA PRO A 49 31.12 1.97 -4.34
C PRO A 49 30.91 1.88 -5.86
N GLY A 50 31.53 2.79 -6.61
CA GLY A 50 31.47 2.80 -8.07
C GLY A 50 30.13 3.24 -8.68
N TYR A 51 29.20 3.73 -7.87
CA TYR A 51 27.94 4.29 -8.37
C TYR A 51 28.09 5.79 -8.65
N GLU A 52 27.93 6.16 -9.91
CA GLU A 52 27.99 7.56 -10.38
C GLU A 52 26.62 8.09 -10.84
N GLY A 53 25.54 7.38 -10.51
CA GLY A 53 24.17 7.77 -10.88
C GLY A 53 23.63 8.94 -10.07
N THR A 54 22.57 9.58 -10.57
CA THR A 54 21.98 10.77 -9.96
C THR A 54 20.86 10.46 -8.96
N GLU A 55 20.55 9.17 -8.77
CA GLU A 55 19.35 8.74 -8.07
C GLU A 55 19.58 8.50 -6.57
N ASN A 56 20.83 8.52 -6.09
CA ASN A 56 21.17 8.41 -4.66
C ASN A 56 20.91 9.74 -3.91
N VAL A 57 19.65 10.18 -3.95
CA VAL A 57 19.17 11.43 -3.36
C VAL A 57 17.92 11.15 -2.52
N PRO A 58 17.61 12.02 -1.53
CA PRO A 58 16.58 11.75 -0.51
C PRO A 58 15.22 11.27 -1.01
N PHE A 59 14.76 11.80 -2.15
CA PHE A 59 13.45 11.43 -2.70
C PHE A 59 13.37 9.96 -3.10
N TRP A 60 14.34 9.46 -3.88
CA TRP A 60 14.33 8.08 -4.38
C TRP A 60 14.59 7.06 -3.27
N LEU A 61 15.41 7.44 -2.29
CA LEU A 61 15.67 6.62 -1.10
C LEU A 61 14.39 6.43 -0.28
N LYS A 62 13.71 7.53 0.08
CA LYS A 62 12.43 7.46 0.79
C LYS A 62 11.33 6.78 -0.01
N LEU A 63 11.30 6.97 -1.33
CA LEU A 63 10.34 6.29 -2.19
C LEU A 63 10.55 4.77 -2.18
N THR A 64 11.81 4.35 -2.23
CA THR A 64 12.19 2.93 -2.18
C THR A 64 11.85 2.33 -0.82
N ASP A 65 12.20 3.00 0.28
CA ASP A 65 11.86 2.56 1.63
C ASP A 65 10.35 2.48 1.85
N MET A 66 9.59 3.47 1.38
CA MET A 66 8.12 3.48 1.46
C MET A 66 7.54 2.21 0.83
N PHE A 67 7.97 1.84 -0.37
CA PHE A 67 7.47 0.63 -1.04
C PHE A 67 7.92 -0.65 -0.35
N ILE A 68 9.18 -0.74 0.09
CA ILE A 68 9.71 -1.93 0.78
C ILE A 68 8.96 -2.16 2.11
N TYR A 69 8.82 -1.12 2.93
CA TYR A 69 8.11 -1.21 4.20
C TYR A 69 6.63 -1.51 4.01
N THR A 70 5.98 -0.88 3.02
CA THR A 70 4.57 -1.16 2.70
C THR A 70 4.38 -2.62 2.33
N LEU A 71 5.25 -3.16 1.46
CA LEU A 71 5.21 -4.56 1.07
C LEU A 71 5.40 -5.51 2.27
N TYR A 72 6.36 -5.24 3.16
CA TYR A 72 6.54 -6.05 4.36
C TYR A 72 5.33 -6.01 5.31
N ILE A 73 4.73 -4.84 5.50
CA ILE A 73 3.51 -4.70 6.32
C ILE A 73 2.37 -5.49 5.70
N GLU A 74 2.12 -5.34 4.40
CA GLU A 74 1.02 -6.01 3.71
C GLU A 74 1.19 -7.53 3.70
N VAL A 75 2.40 -8.02 3.42
CA VAL A 75 2.71 -9.46 3.49
C VAL A 75 2.53 -9.98 4.93
N GLY A 76 3.00 -9.24 5.93
CA GLY A 76 2.82 -9.59 7.34
C GLY A 76 1.35 -9.67 7.74
N VAL A 77 0.56 -8.65 7.39
CA VAL A 77 -0.89 -8.62 7.62
C VAL A 77 -1.56 -9.80 6.91
N MET A 78 -1.22 -10.07 5.65
CA MET A 78 -1.78 -11.19 4.90
C MET A 78 -1.51 -12.53 5.60
N ILE A 79 -0.28 -12.78 6.05
CA ILE A 79 0.09 -14.00 6.79
C ILE A 79 -0.73 -14.11 8.09
N LEU A 80 -0.83 -13.02 8.87
CA LEU A 80 -1.60 -13.00 10.11
C LEU A 80 -3.09 -13.30 9.88
N LEU A 81 -3.69 -12.72 8.83
CA LEU A 81 -5.09 -12.97 8.48
C LEU A 81 -5.29 -14.42 8.03
N MET A 82 -4.38 -14.97 7.22
CA MET A 82 -4.46 -16.37 6.78
C MET A 82 -4.40 -17.35 7.96
N ILE A 83 -3.49 -17.11 8.91
CA ILE A 83 -3.40 -17.94 10.13
C ILE A 83 -4.64 -17.74 11.00
N GLY A 84 -5.04 -16.49 11.27
CA GLY A 84 -6.16 -16.17 12.16
C GLY A 84 -7.50 -16.70 11.65
N PHE A 85 -7.85 -16.42 10.39
CA PHE A 85 -9.10 -16.91 9.81
C PHE A 85 -9.04 -18.39 9.43
N GLY A 86 -7.87 -18.88 9.00
CA GLY A 86 -7.65 -20.30 8.75
C GLY A 86 -7.81 -21.14 10.01
N ALA A 87 -7.31 -20.67 11.16
CA ALA A 87 -7.49 -21.33 12.45
C ALA A 87 -8.94 -21.22 12.93
N ALA A 88 -9.59 -20.05 12.82
CA ALA A 88 -10.98 -19.86 13.22
C ALA A 88 -11.97 -20.81 12.50
N LYS A 89 -11.67 -21.18 11.25
CA LYS A 89 -12.48 -22.14 10.47
C LYS A 89 -12.44 -23.57 11.01
N LYS A 90 -11.47 -23.92 11.85
CA LYS A 90 -11.39 -25.23 12.53
C LYS A 90 -12.23 -25.32 13.82
N PHE A 91 -12.68 -24.18 14.35
CA PHE A 91 -13.49 -24.10 15.57
C PHE A 91 -14.99 -23.86 15.30
N LYS A 92 -15.38 -23.95 14.03
CA LYS A 92 -16.77 -23.86 13.55
C LYS A 92 -17.12 -25.17 12.85
#